data_AF-A0A1S1D4S8-F1
#
_entry.id   AF-A0A1S1D4S8-F1
#
_cell.length_a   1.000
_cell.length_b   1.000
_cell.length_c   1.000
_cell.angle_alpha   90.00
_cell.angle_beta   90.00
_cell.angle_gamma   90.00
#
_symmetry.space_group_name_H-M   'P 1'
#
loop_
_entity.id
_entity.type
_entity.pdbx_description
1 polymer ?
#
loop_
_entity_poly.entity_id
_entity_poly.type
_entity_poly.pdbx_seq_one_letter_code
_entity_poly.pdbx_strand_id
1 'polypeptide(L)'
;MSKASAKNNPKQLDAKREKRARQAQRRAEREHPNAAAIAPVRAQLDEVLERKSRHVLGHGDMAKSLELMEKMRDEGASDHEIDVALAEAKLPSVVQVGRKSLMRWPSWWWLNRRERALRAKIDRLMED
;
A
#
# COMPACT_ATOMS: atom_id res chain seq x y z
N MET A 1 55.51 -34.95 -5.10
CA MET A 1 54.90 -34.65 -3.78
C MET A 1 53.82 -33.59 -3.97
N SER A 2 52.56 -33.99 -3.92
CA SER A 2 51.39 -33.15 -4.22
C SER A 2 51.08 -32.20 -3.06
N LYS A 3 51.13 -30.88 -3.30
CA LYS A 3 50.50 -29.88 -2.44
C LYS A 3 49.12 -29.55 -3.00
N ALA A 4 48.10 -30.26 -2.54
CA ALA A 4 46.72 -29.91 -2.81
C ALA A 4 45.89 -29.94 -1.53
N SER A 5 45.07 -28.91 -1.36
CA SER A 5 43.89 -28.86 -0.50
C SER A 5 44.06 -28.48 0.97
N ALA A 6 44.37 -27.20 1.20
CA ALA A 6 44.01 -26.50 2.45
C ALA A 6 42.90 -25.46 2.19
N LYS A 7 41.95 -25.77 1.30
CA LYS A 7 40.82 -24.89 0.96
C LYS A 7 39.55 -25.70 0.93
N ASN A 8 38.75 -25.55 2.00
CA ASN A 8 37.35 -26.00 2.20
C ASN A 8 37.18 -26.89 3.43
N ASN A 9 37.32 -26.29 4.62
CA ASN A 9 36.74 -26.89 5.82
C ASN A 9 35.34 -26.27 6.02
N PRO A 10 34.24 -27.00 5.81
CA PRO A 10 32.88 -26.45 5.76
C PRO A 10 32.51 -25.67 7.03
N LYS A 11 32.97 -26.13 8.20
CA LYS A 11 32.76 -25.47 9.50
C LYS A 11 33.29 -24.04 9.56
N GLN A 12 34.41 -23.73 8.89
CA GLN A 12 34.95 -22.35 8.87
C GLN A 12 34.19 -21.44 7.90
N LEU A 13 33.61 -22.04 6.86
CA LEU A 13 32.80 -21.36 5.86
C LEU A 13 31.44 -20.97 6.47
N ASP A 14 30.84 -21.87 7.24
CA ASP A 14 29.61 -21.60 8.00
C ASP A 14 29.83 -20.53 9.07
N ALA A 15 30.91 -20.61 9.85
CA ALA A 15 31.24 -19.59 10.85
C ALA A 15 31.51 -18.19 10.21
N LYS A 16 32.09 -18.14 9.01
CA LYS A 16 32.26 -16.88 8.25
C LYS A 16 30.94 -16.35 7.71
N ARG A 17 30.05 -17.21 7.22
CA ARG A 17 28.70 -16.84 6.77
C ARG A 17 27.87 -16.28 7.92
N GLU A 18 27.93 -16.94 9.07
CA GLU A 18 27.22 -16.52 10.27
C GLU A 18 27.74 -15.18 10.82
N LYS A 19 29.07 -14.98 10.87
CA LYS A 19 29.65 -13.68 11.23
C LYS A 19 29.25 -12.56 10.26
N ARG A 20 29.22 -12.84 8.94
CA ARG A 20 28.77 -11.87 7.93
C ARG A 20 27.29 -11.54 8.06
N ALA A 21 26.44 -12.54 8.32
CA ALA A 21 25.01 -12.34 8.56
C ALA A 21 24.76 -11.48 9.81
N ARG A 22 25.45 -11.78 10.92
CA ARG A 22 25.38 -10.97 12.15
C ARG A 22 25.90 -9.54 11.94
N GLN A 23 26.92 -9.36 11.12
CA GLN A 23 27.45 -8.03 10.81
C GLN A 23 26.53 -7.24 9.87
N ALA A 24 25.89 -7.91 8.91
CA ALA A 24 24.87 -7.32 8.04
C ALA A 24 23.62 -6.91 8.85
N GLN A 25 23.18 -7.77 9.79
CA GLN A 25 22.12 -7.42 10.75
C GLN A 25 22.50 -6.20 11.58
N ARG A 26 23.70 -6.17 12.17
CA ARG A 26 24.18 -5.00 12.94
C ARG A 26 24.36 -3.72 12.13
N ARG A 27 24.58 -3.81 10.81
CA ARG A 27 24.63 -2.65 9.92
C ARG A 27 23.22 -2.17 9.58
N ALA A 28 22.30 -3.08 9.29
CA ALA A 28 20.88 -2.76 9.11
C ALA A 28 20.26 -2.12 10.37
N GLU A 29 20.62 -2.63 11.57
CA GLU A 29 20.24 -2.06 12.86
C GLU A 29 20.86 -0.68 13.13
N ARG A 30 22.03 -0.36 12.52
CA ARG A 30 22.71 0.94 12.68
C ARG A 30 22.24 2.00 11.67
N GLU A 31 21.82 1.59 10.49
CA GLU A 31 21.35 2.50 9.44
C GLU A 31 19.87 2.87 9.63
N HIS A 32 19.08 2.01 10.28
CA HIS A 32 17.69 2.28 10.66
C HIS A 32 17.35 1.55 11.97
N PRO A 33 17.47 2.20 13.14
CA PRO A 33 17.26 1.54 14.44
C PRO A 33 15.88 0.89 14.56
N ASN A 34 14.89 1.39 13.82
CA ASN A 34 13.53 0.88 13.78
C ASN A 34 13.15 0.12 12.49
N ALA A 35 14.07 -0.21 11.58
CA ALA A 35 13.72 -0.92 10.34
C ALA A 35 13.00 -2.26 10.59
N ALA A 36 13.40 -2.99 11.62
CA ALA A 36 12.74 -4.22 12.04
C ALA A 36 11.30 -3.97 12.56
N ALA A 37 11.04 -2.81 13.19
CA ALA A 37 9.72 -2.42 13.67
C ALA A 37 8.83 -1.81 12.55
N ILE A 38 9.43 -1.20 11.54
CA ILE A 38 8.75 -0.58 10.40
C ILE A 38 8.25 -1.66 9.41
N ALA A 39 9.03 -2.72 9.17
CA ALA A 39 8.68 -3.79 8.23
C ALA A 39 7.26 -4.37 8.42
N PRO A 40 6.81 -4.76 9.63
CA PRO A 40 5.45 -5.26 9.82
C PRO A 40 4.37 -4.19 9.62
N VAL A 41 4.66 -2.92 9.93
CA VAL A 41 3.70 -1.82 9.72
C VAL A 41 3.54 -1.51 8.23
N ARG A 42 4.63 -1.60 7.46
CA ARG A 42 4.59 -1.50 5.99
C ARG A 42 3.79 -2.64 5.36
N ALA A 43 3.98 -3.88 5.81
CA ALA A 43 3.19 -5.01 5.32
C ALA A 43 1.68 -4.83 5.58
N GLN A 44 1.30 -4.29 6.74
CA GLN A 44 -0.10 -3.95 7.05
C GLN A 44 -0.63 -2.81 6.17
N LEU A 45 0.22 -1.82 5.84
CA LEU A 45 -0.15 -0.73 4.95
C LEU A 45 -0.40 -1.27 3.53
N ASP A 46 0.46 -2.15 3.03
CA ASP A 46 0.32 -2.79 1.73
C ASP A 46 -0.96 -3.62 1.64
N GLU A 47 -1.31 -4.37 2.70
CA GLU A 47 -2.58 -5.11 2.76
C GLU A 47 -3.80 -4.17 2.67
N VAL A 48 -3.75 -3.03 3.37
CA VAL A 48 -4.81 -2.03 3.31
C VAL A 48 -4.90 -1.43 1.91
N LEU A 49 -3.78 -1.14 1.26
CA LEU A 49 -3.74 -0.63 -0.12
C LEU A 49 -4.28 -1.64 -1.12
N GLU A 50 -3.94 -2.93 -1.00
CA GLU A 50 -4.48 -4.01 -1.83
C GLU A 50 -5.97 -4.22 -1.59
N ARG A 51 -6.45 -4.02 -0.35
CA ARG A 51 -7.88 -4.07 -0.05
C ARG A 51 -8.61 -2.85 -0.61
N LYS A 52 -7.97 -1.68 -0.62
CA LYS A 52 -8.52 -0.48 -1.24
C LYS A 52 -8.60 -0.60 -2.76
N SER A 53 -7.57 -1.15 -3.41
CA SER A 53 -7.54 -1.36 -4.87
C SER A 53 -8.58 -2.37 -5.34
N ARG A 54 -9.02 -3.30 -4.48
CA ARG A 54 -10.14 -4.22 -4.77
C ARG A 54 -11.50 -3.69 -4.35
N HIS A 55 -11.55 -2.56 -3.64
CA HIS A 55 -12.81 -2.02 -3.16
C HIS A 55 -13.59 -1.37 -4.31
N VAL A 56 -14.92 -1.53 -4.29
CA VAL A 56 -15.82 -1.00 -5.33
C VAL A 56 -15.70 0.53 -5.50
N LEU A 57 -15.31 1.26 -4.45
CA LEU A 57 -15.10 2.72 -4.52
C LEU A 57 -13.69 3.13 -4.95
N GLY A 58 -12.74 2.19 -5.03
CA GLY A 58 -11.35 2.44 -5.40
C GLY A 58 -10.96 1.84 -6.75
N HIS A 59 -11.88 1.16 -7.45
CA HIS A 59 -11.58 0.50 -8.72
C HIS A 59 -12.82 0.32 -9.62
N GLY A 60 -12.56 0.05 -10.90
CA GLY A 60 -13.57 -0.22 -11.92
C GLY A 60 -14.36 1.02 -12.35
N ASP A 61 -15.50 0.77 -13.00
CA ASP A 61 -16.34 1.84 -13.56
C ASP A 61 -16.90 2.79 -12.49
N MET A 62 -17.05 2.29 -11.26
CA MET A 62 -17.50 3.09 -10.12
C MET A 62 -16.47 4.16 -9.70
N ALA A 63 -15.17 3.83 -9.72
CA ALA A 63 -14.12 4.81 -9.45
C ALA A 63 -14.02 5.84 -10.58
N LYS A 64 -14.13 5.39 -11.84
CA LYS A 64 -14.18 6.30 -13.00
C LYS A 64 -15.37 7.25 -12.95
N SER A 65 -16.56 6.76 -12.54
CA SER A 65 -17.72 7.61 -12.30
C SER A 65 -17.43 8.67 -11.25
N LEU A 66 -16.86 8.28 -10.10
CA LEU A 66 -16.56 9.21 -9.02
C LEU A 66 -15.56 10.29 -9.46
N GLU A 67 -14.50 9.92 -10.16
CA GLU A 67 -13.52 10.86 -10.70
C GLU A 67 -14.15 11.82 -11.73
N LEU A 68 -15.00 11.32 -12.63
CA LEU A 68 -15.69 12.16 -13.61
C LEU A 68 -16.69 13.11 -12.92
N MET A 69 -17.45 12.60 -11.96
CA MET A 69 -18.40 13.38 -11.17
C MET A 69 -17.72 14.47 -10.32
N GLU A 70 -16.51 14.22 -9.83
CA GLU A 70 -15.72 15.21 -9.09
C GLU A 70 -15.22 16.31 -10.04
N LYS A 71 -14.59 15.94 -11.16
CA LYS A 71 -14.12 16.90 -12.18
C LYS A 71 -15.24 17.79 -12.70
N MET A 72 -16.36 17.19 -13.11
CA MET A 72 -17.48 17.96 -13.65
C MET A 72 -18.14 18.84 -12.59
N ARG A 73 -18.16 18.43 -11.32
CA ARG A 73 -18.64 19.29 -10.22
C ARG A 73 -17.71 20.48 -9.97
N ASP A 74 -16.40 20.26 -10.05
CA ASP A 74 -15.41 21.34 -9.94
C ASP A 74 -15.55 22.35 -11.10
N GLU A 75 -15.97 21.87 -12.28
CA GLU A 75 -16.31 22.69 -13.45
C GLU A 75 -17.70 23.36 -13.34
N GLY A 76 -18.47 23.08 -12.28
CA GLY A 76 -19.79 23.67 -12.04
C GLY A 76 -20.95 22.99 -12.78
N ALA A 77 -20.73 21.78 -13.32
CA ALA A 77 -21.78 21.02 -14.00
C ALA A 77 -22.89 20.60 -13.02
N SER A 78 -24.12 20.61 -13.53
CA SER A 78 -25.29 20.12 -12.83
C SER A 78 -25.32 18.59 -12.78
N ASP A 79 -26.06 18.04 -11.81
CA ASP A 79 -26.24 16.58 -11.68
C ASP A 79 -26.81 15.93 -12.96
N HIS A 80 -27.62 16.67 -13.73
CA HIS A 80 -28.16 16.18 -15.01
C HIS A 80 -27.08 16.06 -16.09
N GLU A 81 -26.23 17.08 -16.23
CA GLU A 81 -25.11 17.07 -17.19
C GLU A 81 -24.10 15.98 -16.86
N ILE A 82 -23.86 15.77 -15.56
CA ILE A 82 -23.03 14.68 -15.05
C ILE A 82 -23.63 13.32 -15.42
N ASP A 83 -24.95 13.13 -15.24
CA ASP A 83 -25.62 11.88 -15.61
C ASP A 83 -25.56 11.60 -17.13
N VAL A 84 -25.68 12.63 -17.96
CA VAL A 84 -25.51 12.51 -19.42
C VAL A 84 -24.09 12.07 -19.76
N ALA A 85 -23.07 12.73 -19.21
CA ALA A 85 -21.67 12.38 -19.45
C ALA A 85 -21.31 10.97 -18.95
N LEU A 86 -21.87 10.56 -17.81
CA LEU A 86 -21.73 9.19 -17.30
C LEU A 86 -22.38 8.17 -18.25
N ALA A 87 -23.57 8.47 -18.78
CA ALA A 87 -24.26 7.59 -19.73
C ALA A 87 -23.47 7.45 -21.05
N GLU A 88 -22.92 8.55 -21.58
CA GLU A 88 -22.05 8.53 -22.77
C GLU A 88 -20.79 7.69 -22.55
N ALA A 89 -20.20 7.77 -21.35
CA ALA A 89 -19.04 6.98 -20.96
C ALA A 89 -19.39 5.51 -20.60
N LYS A 90 -20.66 5.11 -20.67
CA LYS A 90 -21.18 3.80 -20.22
C LYS A 90 -20.85 3.49 -18.76
N LEU A 91 -20.84 4.53 -17.93
CA LEU A 91 -20.52 4.49 -16.51
C LEU A 91 -21.80 4.47 -15.65
N PRO A 92 -21.72 3.95 -14.41
CA PRO A 92 -22.81 4.06 -13.44
C PRO A 92 -23.27 5.51 -13.24
N SER A 93 -24.58 5.73 -13.23
CA SER A 93 -25.20 7.06 -13.03
C SER A 93 -25.00 7.58 -11.61
N VAL A 94 -25.21 8.89 -11.41
CA VAL A 94 -25.10 9.58 -10.12
C VAL A 94 -25.93 8.89 -9.04
N VAL A 95 -27.16 8.45 -9.36
CA VAL A 95 -28.03 7.74 -8.40
C VAL A 95 -27.47 6.37 -8.03
N GLN A 96 -26.99 5.60 -9.01
CA GLN A 96 -26.38 4.29 -8.76
C GLN A 96 -25.10 4.42 -7.95
N VAL A 97 -24.29 5.43 -8.27
CA VAL A 97 -23.07 5.81 -7.56
C VAL A 97 -23.41 6.18 -6.11
N GLY A 98 -24.39 7.06 -5.89
CA GLY A 98 -24.82 7.49 -4.56
C GLY A 98 -25.30 6.32 -3.69
N ARG A 99 -26.14 5.43 -4.24
CA ARG A 99 -26.64 4.25 -3.53
C ARG A 99 -25.52 3.29 -3.12
N LYS A 100 -24.62 2.95 -4.05
CA LYS A 100 -23.50 2.04 -3.76
C LYS A 100 -22.49 2.68 -2.80
N SER A 101 -22.25 3.97 -2.96
CA SER A 101 -21.37 4.74 -2.08
C SER A 101 -21.92 4.74 -0.66
N LEU A 102 -23.18 5.08 -0.43
CA LEU A 102 -23.78 5.10 0.91
C LEU A 102 -23.59 3.75 1.64
N MET A 103 -23.81 2.63 0.94
CA MET A 103 -23.73 1.30 1.53
C MET A 103 -22.28 0.85 1.80
N ARG A 104 -21.31 1.29 0.99
CA ARG A 104 -19.89 0.87 1.08
C ARG A 104 -18.97 1.96 1.63
N TRP A 105 -19.49 3.12 1.95
CA TRP A 105 -18.76 4.24 2.53
C TRP A 105 -18.18 3.90 3.90
N PRO A 106 -18.90 3.22 4.82
CA PRO A 106 -18.33 2.90 6.13
C PRO A 106 -17.07 2.02 6.03
N SER A 107 -17.06 1.02 5.15
CA SER A 107 -15.88 0.18 4.91
C SER A 107 -14.74 0.96 4.26
N TRP A 108 -15.05 1.82 3.30
CA TRP A 108 -14.06 2.69 2.65
C TRP A 108 -13.44 3.71 3.62
N TRP A 109 -14.27 4.32 4.45
CA TRP A 109 -13.85 5.25 5.49
C TRP A 109 -12.92 4.55 6.49
N TRP A 110 -13.27 3.33 6.93
CA TRP A 110 -12.43 2.56 7.84
C TRP A 110 -11.07 2.23 7.22
N LEU A 111 -11.01 1.86 5.93
CA LEU A 111 -9.75 1.60 5.22
C LEU A 111 -8.88 2.86 5.14
N ASN A 112 -9.46 4.01 4.79
CA ASN A 112 -8.72 5.29 4.76
C ASN A 112 -8.22 5.70 6.15
N ARG A 113 -9.03 5.48 7.19
CA ARG A 113 -8.62 5.75 8.58
C ARG A 113 -7.45 4.86 8.99
N ARG A 114 -7.51 3.56 8.65
CA ARG A 114 -6.45 2.59 8.96
C ARG A 114 -5.17 2.90 8.20
N GLU A 115 -5.28 3.26 6.93
CA GLU A 115 -4.13 3.72 6.13
C GLU A 115 -3.44 4.94 6.76
N ARG A 116 -4.19 5.98 7.13
CA ARG A 116 -3.64 7.17 7.80
C ARG A 116 -2.94 6.83 9.11
N ALA A 117 -3.53 5.95 9.91
CA ALA A 117 -2.93 5.50 11.17
C ALA A 117 -1.62 4.72 10.95
N LEU A 118 -1.56 3.87 9.93
CA LEU A 118 -0.35 3.11 9.60
C LEU A 118 0.76 3.99 9.03
N ARG A 119 0.43 4.95 8.15
CA ARG A 119 1.38 5.96 7.66
C ARG A 119 1.97 6.77 8.82
N ALA A 120 1.11 7.34 9.68
CA ALA A 120 1.57 8.08 10.86
C ALA A 120 2.42 7.23 11.82
N LYS A 121 2.15 5.92 11.92
CA LYS A 121 2.96 5.00 12.72
C LYS A 121 4.33 4.75 12.09
N ILE A 122 4.41 4.65 10.76
CA ILE A 122 5.69 4.56 10.04
C ILE A 122 6.49 5.85 10.23
N ASP A 123 5.85 7.02 10.08
CA ASP A 123 6.50 8.32 10.23
C ASP A 123 7.13 8.47 11.62
N ARG A 124 6.39 8.16 12.69
CA ARG A 124 6.94 8.15 14.07
C ARG A 124 8.14 7.22 14.23
N LEU A 125 8.06 6.00 13.68
CA LEU A 125 9.17 5.04 13.74
C LEU A 125 10.38 5.46 12.89
N MET A 126 10.24 6.42 11.99
CA MET A 126 11.35 7.01 11.23
C MET A 126 11.96 8.25 11.92
N GLU A 127 11.19 8.92 12.77
CA GLU A 127 11.63 10.08 13.57
C GLU A 127 12.31 9.66 14.89
N ASP A 128 11.98 8.47 15.42
CA ASP A 128 12.59 7.81 16.60
C ASP A 128 13.87 7.00 16.26
#